data_AF-A0A1G6M9X3-F1
#
_entry.id   AF-A0A1G6M9X3-F1
#
_cell.length_a   1.000
_cell.length_b   1.000
_cell.length_c   1.000
_cell.angle_alpha   90.00
_cell.angle_beta   90.00
_cell.angle_gamma   90.00
#
_symmetry.space_group_name_H-M   'P 1'
#
loop_
_entity.id
_entity.type
_entity.pdbx_description
1 polymer ?
#
loop_
_entity_poly.entity_id
_entity_poly.type
_entity_poly.pdbx_seq_one_letter_code
_entity_poly.pdbx_strand_id
1 'polypeptide(L)' 'MVNNRVKILFLAGLGLMLFYRILDRLPFIPETIFSFDTSKILKIIAGLIFIFIAFWTYRKSKKSSL' A
#
# COMPACT_ATOMS: atom_id res chain seq x y z
N MET A 1 13.33 -18.06 13.60
CA MET A 1 13.51 -17.35 12.32
C MET A 1 12.32 -16.42 12.11
N VAL A 2 12.49 -15.10 12.21
CA VAL A 2 11.42 -14.15 11.91
C VAL A 2 10.99 -14.37 10.45
N ASN A 3 9.75 -14.81 10.26
CA ASN A 3 9.21 -15.28 8.99
C ASN A 3 9.49 -14.26 7.88
N ASN A 4 10.23 -14.65 6.82
CA ASN A 4 10.62 -13.75 5.72
C ASN A 4 9.41 -13.03 5.09
N ARG A 5 8.24 -13.66 5.16
CA ARG A 5 6.95 -13.12 4.69
C ARG A 5 6.47 -11.91 5.49
N VAL A 6 6.67 -11.92 6.82
CA VAL A 6 6.33 -10.78 7.68
C VAL A 6 7.25 -9.60 7.38
N LYS A 7 8.54 -9.85 7.11
CA LYS A 7 9.47 -8.81 6.67
C LYS A 7 9.07 -8.20 5.33
N ILE A 8 8.61 -9.01 4.38
CA ILE A 8 8.11 -8.54 3.08
C ILE A 8 6.84 -7.69 3.24
N LEU A 9 5.89 -8.13 4.07
CA LEU A 9 4.67 -7.36 4.35
C LEU A 9 4.98 -6.03 5.05
N PHE A 10 5.91 -6.06 6.00
CA PHE A 10 6.38 -4.87 6.68
C PHE A 10 7.06 -3.90 5.72
N LEU A 11 7.97 -4.39 4.87
CA LEU A 11 8.67 -3.57 3.88
C LEU A 11 7.71 -3.02 2.82
N ALA A 12 6.72 -3.81 2.39
CA ALA A 12 5.67 -3.37 1.49
C ALA A 12 4.82 -2.25 2.12
N GLY A 13 4.41 -2.39 3.38
CA GLY A 13 3.66 -1.34 4.09
C GLY A 13 4.47 -0.07 4.29
N LEU A 14 5.75 -0.21 4.66
CA LEU A 14 6.66 0.93 4.87
C LEU A 14 6.94 1.67 3.55
N GLY A 15 7.18 0.92 2.47
CA GLY A 15 7.33 1.48 1.12
C GLY A 15 6.07 2.21 0.68
N LEU A 16 4.89 1.64 0.92
CA LEU A 16 3.62 2.26 0.56
C LEU A 16 3.36 3.54 1.35
N MET A 17 3.69 3.57 2.63
CA MET A 17 3.57 4.75 3.49
C MET A 17 4.49 5.89 3.02
N LEU A 18 5.73 5.58 2.66
CA LEU A 18 6.66 6.56 2.10
C LEU A 18 6.18 7.07 0.75
N PHE A 19 5.71 6.16 -0.12
CA PHE A 19 5.20 6.51 -1.44
C PHE A 19 3.99 7.45 -1.34
N TYR A 20 3.04 7.14 -0.45
CA TYR A 20 1.90 8.01 -0.16
C TYR A 20 2.35 9.39 0.32
N ARG A 21 3.32 9.46 1.24
CA ARG A 21 3.80 10.73 1.79
C ARG A 21 4.55 11.58 0.76
N ILE A 22 5.26 10.95 -0.17
CA ILE A 22 5.94 11.64 -1.28
C ILE A 22 4.90 12.18 -2.25
N LEU A 23 3.91 11.37 -2.63
CA LEU A 23 2.83 11.79 -3.53
C LEU A 23 2.00 12.93 -2.94
N ASP A 24 1.60 12.84 -1.67
CA ASP A 24 0.79 13.85 -0.97
C ASP A 24 1.51 15.21 -0.83
N ARG A 25 2.85 15.21 -0.86
CA ARG A 25 3.69 16.43 -0.81
C ARG A 25 4.02 17.00 -2.19
N LEU A 26 3.65 16.34 -3.29
CA LEU A 26 3.95 16.85 -4.62
C LEU A 26 2.99 17.99 -5.01
N PRO A 27 3.50 19.16 -5.43
CA PRO A 27 2.67 20.32 -5.77
C PRO A 27 1.89 20.16 -7.09
N PHE A 28 1.98 19.00 -7.74
CA PHE A 28 1.34 18.69 -9.02
C PHE A 28 -0.03 18.02 -8.87
N ILE A 29 -0.44 17.65 -7.65
CA ILE A 29 -1.72 16.98 -7.41
C ILE A 29 -2.76 18.03 -6.99
N PRO A 30 -3.87 18.17 -7.73
CA PRO A 30 -4.93 19.10 -7.34
C PRO A 30 -5.51 18.70 -5.98
N GLU A 31 -5.69 19.67 -5.07
CA GLU A 31 -6.22 19.42 -3.71
C GLU A 31 -7.63 18.80 -3.75
N THR A 32 -8.40 19.13 -4.78
CA THR A 32 -9.74 18.60 -5.00
C THR A 32 -9.91 18.03 -6.40
N ILE A 33 -10.38 16.79 -6.50
CA ILE A 33 -10.81 16.13 -7.73
C ILE A 33 -12.32 15.88 -7.62
N PHE A 34 -13.14 16.42 -8.53
CA PHE A 34 -14.61 16.25 -8.52
C PHE A 34 -15.29 16.62 -7.18
N SER A 35 -14.82 17.68 -6.51
CA SER A 35 -15.28 18.09 -5.16
C SER A 35 -14.90 17.13 -4.02
N PHE A 36 -14.11 16.09 -4.32
CA PHE A 36 -13.52 15.20 -3.33
C PHE A 36 -12.08 15.58 -3.03
N ASP A 37 -11.74 15.46 -1.75
CA ASP A 37 -10.41 15.67 -1.20
C ASP A 37 -9.44 14.61 -1.77
N THR A 38 -8.51 15.04 -2.62
CA THR A 38 -7.63 14.11 -3.35
C THR A 38 -6.77 13.28 -2.42
N SER A 39 -6.35 13.86 -1.29
CA SER A 39 -5.59 13.14 -0.27
C SER A 39 -6.37 11.96 0.30
N LYS A 40 -7.69 12.06 0.44
CA LYS A 40 -8.56 10.97 0.92
C LYS A 40 -8.66 9.85 -0.12
N ILE A 41 -8.85 10.19 -1.40
CA ILE A 41 -8.89 9.21 -2.49
C ILE A 41 -7.57 8.45 -2.56
N LEU A 42 -6.44 9.17 -2.45
CA LEU A 42 -5.11 8.58 -2.52
C LEU A 42 -4.86 7.61 -1.35
N LYS A 43 -5.35 7.93 -0.14
CA LYS A 43 -5.32 7.00 1.01
C LYS A 43 -6.13 5.72 0.75
N ILE A 44 -7.30 5.83 0.15
CA ILE A 44 -8.16 4.67 -0.18
C ILE A 44 -7.46 3.77 -1.20
N ILE A 45 -6.91 4.36 -2.27
CA ILE A 45 -6.16 3.62 -3.30
C ILE A 45 -4.94 2.92 -2.68
N ALA A 46 -4.17 3.64 -1.85
CA ALA A 46 -3.04 3.03 -1.14
C ALA A 46 -3.51 1.87 -0.25
N GLY A 47 -4.56 2.06 0.55
CA GLY A 47 -5.14 1.00 1.38
C GLY A 47 -5.53 -0.25 0.57
N LEU A 48 -6.17 -0.07 -0.58
CA LEU A 48 -6.54 -1.17 -1.48
C LEU A 48 -5.31 -1.91 -2.02
N ILE A 49 -4.27 -1.18 -2.44
CA ILE A 49 -3.01 -1.76 -2.90
C ILE A 49 -2.36 -2.58 -1.77
N PHE A 50 -2.35 -2.04 -0.55
CA PHE A 50 -1.81 -2.75 0.61
C PHE A 50 -2.54 -4.06 0.87
N ILE A 51 -3.88 -4.03 0.89
CA ILE A 51 -4.73 -5.20 1.10
C ILE A 51 -4.47 -6.22 -0.01
N PHE A 52 -4.34 -5.80 -1.26
CA PHE A 52 -4.05 -6.68 -2.38
C PHE A 52 -2.68 -7.37 -2.22
N ILE A 53 -1.63 -6.62 -1.86
CA ILE A 53 -0.28 -7.18 -1.63
C ILE A 53 -0.27 -8.13 -0.43
N ALA A 54 -0.95 -7.77 0.66
CA ALA A 54 -1.10 -8.61 1.84
C ALA A 54 -1.81 -9.92 1.48
N PHE A 55 -2.93 -9.83 0.76
CA PHE A 55 -3.71 -10.98 0.31
C PHE A 55 -2.92 -11.86 -0.65
N TRP A 56 -2.17 -11.27 -1.59
CA TRP A 56 -1.31 -12.00 -2.51
C TRP A 56 -0.18 -12.75 -1.77
N THR A 57 0.47 -12.08 -0.82
CA THR A 57 1.54 -12.66 -0.01
C THR A 57 1.01 -13.82 0.85
N TYR A 58 -0.20 -13.66 1.39
CA TYR A 58 -0.90 -14.70 2.14
C TYR A 58 -1.37 -15.87 1.26
N ARG A 59 -1.87 -15.60 0.04
CA ARG A 59 -2.27 -16.66 -0.91
C ARG A 59 -1.07 -17.46 -1.42
N LYS A 60 0.06 -16.80 -1.71
CA LYS A 60 1.30 -17.44 -2.14
C LYS A 60 1.90 -18.34 -1.04
N SER A 61 1.68 -17.98 0.23
CA SER A 61 2.07 -18.77 1.41
C SER A 61 1.48 -20.19 1.40
N LYS A 62 0.20 -20.35 1.00
CA LYS A 62 -0.49 -21.66 0.93
C LYS A 62 0.01 -22.57 -0.19
N LYS A 63 0.60 -22.02 -1.25
CA LYS A 63 1.06 -22.80 -2.42
C LYS A 63 2.48 -23.36 -2.25
N SER A 64 3.20 -22.94 -1.21
CA SER A 64 4.59 -23.33 -0.93
C SER A 64 4.70 -24.47 0.08
N SER A 65 3.57 -25.04 0.53
CA SER A 65 3.52 -26.13 1.51
C SER A 65 2.81 -27.39 0.97
N LEU A 66 2.74 -27.54 -0.36
CA LEU A 66 2.33 -28.77 -1.02
C LEU A 66 3.52 -29.29 -1.84
#